data_AF-A0A2I0CVF6-F1
#
_entry.id   AF-A0A2I0CVF6-F1
#
_cell.length_a   1.000
_cell.length_b   1.000
_cell.length_c   1.000
_cell.angle_alpha   90.00
_cell.angle_beta   90.00
_cell.angle_gamma   90.00
#
_symmetry.space_group_name_H-M   'P 1'
#
loop_
_entity.id
_entity.type
_entity.pdbx_description
1 polymer ?
#
loop_
_entity_poly.entity_id
_entity_poly.type
_entity_poly.pdbx_seq_one_letter_code
_entity_poly.pdbx_strand_id
1 'polypeptide(L)'
;MNKQPGTVQPADIRKTAEEYYRSGQFYCTEAIVKAVNDGFQLGYPERVIRMASGFPLGIGGAGCSCGAVVGGVMALGMVFGRDLPGDPSIDRCLSLCRELHH
;
A
#
# COMPACT_ATOMS: atom_id res chain seq x y z
N MET A 1 5.25 18.62 15.83
CA MET A 1 5.83 17.54 16.66
C MET A 1 6.18 16.39 15.75
N ASN A 2 7.40 16.36 15.23
CA ASN A 2 7.87 15.31 14.34
C ASN A 2 8.52 14.24 15.21
N LYS A 3 7.79 13.17 15.51
CA LYS A 3 8.42 11.94 16.00
C LYS A 3 9.24 11.38 14.85
N GLN A 4 10.54 11.23 15.06
CA GLN A 4 11.35 10.35 14.23
C GLN A 4 10.69 8.96 14.24
N PRO A 5 10.63 8.25 13.10
CA PRO A 5 9.99 6.94 13.03
C PRO A 5 10.78 5.99 13.94
N GLY A 6 10.23 5.69 15.12
CA GLY A 6 10.70 4.56 15.93
C GLY A 6 10.68 3.34 15.02
N THR A 7 11.76 2.58 14.99
CA THR A 7 12.06 1.51 14.02
C THR A 7 10.88 0.55 13.82
N VAL A 8 10.00 0.86 12.87
CA VAL A 8 8.95 -0.06 12.42
C VAL A 8 9.63 -1.10 11.55
N GLN A 9 9.60 -2.36 11.99
CA GLN A 9 10.18 -3.42 11.19
C GLN A 9 9.20 -3.80 10.07
N PRO A 10 9.66 -3.91 8.81
CA PRO A 10 8.80 -4.38 7.72
C PRO A 10 8.12 -5.73 8.00
N ALA A 11 8.74 -6.57 8.83
CA ALA A 11 8.18 -7.84 9.29
C ALA A 11 6.89 -7.66 10.11
N ASP A 12 6.80 -6.62 10.95
CA ASP A 12 5.61 -6.33 11.74
C ASP A 12 4.46 -5.88 10.84
N ILE A 13 4.73 -4.98 9.89
CA ILE A 13 3.76 -4.54 8.88
C ILE A 13 3.23 -5.73 8.07
N ARG A 14 4.13 -6.62 7.62
CA ARG A 14 3.76 -7.85 6.92
C ARG A 14 2.82 -8.70 7.78
N LYS A 15 3.15 -8.93 9.04
CA LYS A 15 2.31 -9.72 9.95
C LYS A 15 0.93 -9.10 10.12
N THR A 16 0.85 -7.78 10.32
CA THR A 16 -0.42 -7.07 10.42
C THR A 16 -1.27 -7.20 9.16
N ALA A 17 -0.67 -7.04 7.98
CA ALA A 17 -1.37 -7.23 6.70
C ALA A 17 -1.90 -8.68 6.55
N GLU A 18 -1.09 -9.67 6.92
CA GLU A 18 -1.51 -11.08 6.92
C GLU A 18 -2.67 -11.33 7.88
N GLU A 19 -2.64 -10.74 9.06
CA GLU A 19 -3.69 -10.87 10.08
C GLU A 19 -5.01 -10.26 9.59
N TYR A 20 -4.97 -9.04 9.05
CA TYR A 20 -6.15 -8.37 8.46
C TYR A 20 -6.81 -9.19 7.36
N TYR A 21 -6.01 -9.82 6.50
CA TYR A 21 -6.52 -10.68 5.45
C TYR A 21 -7.06 -12.00 6.01
N ARG A 22 -6.30 -12.70 6.85
CA ARG A 22 -6.67 -14.02 7.40
C ARG A 22 -7.92 -13.96 8.27
N SER A 23 -8.13 -12.85 8.98
CA SER A 23 -9.32 -12.66 9.81
C SER A 23 -10.56 -12.24 9.00
N GLY A 24 -10.43 -11.98 7.70
CA GLY A 24 -11.51 -11.50 6.85
C GLY A 24 -11.96 -10.06 7.12
N GLN A 25 -11.14 -9.26 7.82
CA GLN A 25 -11.44 -7.84 8.07
C GLN A 25 -11.27 -7.01 6.79
N PHE A 26 -10.29 -7.38 5.97
CA PHE A 26 -9.95 -6.71 4.73
C PHE A 26 -9.57 -7.74 3.66
N TYR A 27 -9.76 -7.39 2.40
CA TYR A 27 -9.15 -8.14 1.31
C TYR A 27 -7.67 -7.77 1.11
N CYS A 28 -6.95 -8.57 0.32
CA CYS A 28 -5.50 -8.48 0.20
C CYS A 28 -4.96 -7.08 -0.14
N THR A 29 -5.61 -6.33 -1.04
CA THR A 29 -5.21 -4.95 -1.38
C THR A 29 -5.42 -4.01 -0.20
N GLU A 30 -6.61 -4.04 0.40
CA GLU A 30 -6.99 -3.17 1.51
C GLU A 30 -6.11 -3.42 2.74
N ALA A 31 -5.84 -4.69 3.05
CA ALA A 31 -5.00 -5.11 4.16
C ALA A 31 -3.57 -4.53 4.06
N ILE A 32 -2.96 -4.57 2.86
CA ILE A 32 -1.63 -4.01 2.63
C ILE A 32 -1.64 -2.49 2.78
N VAL A 33 -2.58 -1.81 2.12
CA VAL A 33 -2.67 -0.35 2.17
C VAL A 33 -2.89 0.12 3.61
N LYS A 34 -3.77 -0.54 4.37
CA LYS A 34 -4.02 -0.23 5.78
C LYS A 34 -2.78 -0.46 6.65
N ALA A 35 -2.17 -1.65 6.55
CA ALA A 35 -1.01 -2.01 7.37
C ALA A 35 0.19 -1.10 7.12
N VAL A 36 0.45 -0.72 5.86
CA VAL A 36 1.53 0.21 5.52
C VAL A 36 1.23 1.61 6.07
N ASN A 37 0.02 2.11 5.86
CA ASN A 37 -0.38 3.44 6.34
C ASN A 37 -0.23 3.57 7.86
N ASP A 38 -0.73 2.58 8.60
CA ASP A 38 -0.68 2.55 10.06
C ASP A 38 0.73 2.30 10.56
N GLY A 39 1.41 1.31 9.97
CA GLY A 39 2.73 0.88 10.38
C GLY A 39 3.75 2.00 10.27
N PHE A 40 3.81 2.68 9.12
CA PHE A 40 4.69 3.83 8.93
C PHE A 40 4.11 5.15 9.42
N GLN A 41 2.90 5.14 9.99
CA GLN A 41 2.20 6.34 10.49
C GLN A 41 2.11 7.45 9.43
N LEU A 42 1.81 7.09 8.18
CA LEU A 42 1.81 8.01 7.04
C LEU A 42 0.68 9.05 7.12
N GLY A 43 -0.33 8.82 7.98
CA GLY A 43 -1.39 9.77 8.24
C GLY A 43 -2.41 9.89 7.11
N TYR A 44 -2.44 8.94 6.17
CA TYR A 44 -3.50 8.93 5.17
C TYR A 44 -4.84 8.55 5.81
N PRO A 45 -5.93 9.19 5.39
CA PRO A 45 -7.27 8.90 5.91
C PRO A 45 -7.81 7.58 5.36
N GLU A 46 -8.76 6.98 6.08
CA GLU A 46 -9.43 5.71 5.71
C GLU A 46 -10.04 5.70 4.30
N ARG A 47 -10.35 6.89 3.74
CA ARG A 47 -10.79 7.01 2.34
C ARG A 47 -9.76 6.43 1.33
N VAL A 48 -8.47 6.37 1.68
CA VAL A 48 -7.45 5.72 0.84
C VAL A 48 -7.65 4.21 0.79
N ILE A 49 -8.01 3.59 1.92
CA ILE A 49 -8.37 2.17 1.97
C ILE A 49 -9.67 1.93 1.20
N ARG A 50 -10.67 2.82 1.34
CA ARG A 50 -11.90 2.76 0.53
C ARG A 50 -11.62 2.81 -0.98
N MET A 51 -10.62 3.57 -1.42
CA MET A 51 -10.22 3.57 -2.85
C MET A 51 -9.61 2.23 -3.29
N ALA A 52 -9.04 1.46 -2.36
CA ALA A 52 -8.45 0.17 -2.66
C ALA A 52 -9.49 -0.94 -2.90
N SER A 53 -10.76 -0.76 -2.48
CA SER A 53 -11.79 -1.81 -2.47
C SER A 53 -12.18 -2.38 -3.84
N GLY A 54 -11.76 -1.77 -4.96
CA GLY A 54 -12.01 -2.30 -6.31
C GLY A 54 -10.98 -3.33 -6.79
N PHE A 55 -9.81 -3.43 -6.13
CA PHE A 55 -8.69 -4.28 -6.54
C PHE A 55 -8.57 -5.67 -5.85
N PRO A 56 -9.32 -5.99 -4.78
CA PRO A 56 -9.40 -7.36 -4.30
C PRO A 56 -9.74 -8.38 -5.39
N LEU A 57 -9.29 -9.62 -5.18
CA LEU A 57 -9.52 -10.73 -6.11
C LEU A 57 -9.02 -10.44 -7.53
N GLY A 58 -8.04 -9.52 -7.62
CA GLY A 58 -7.38 -9.08 -8.83
C GLY A 58 -7.86 -7.69 -9.25
N ILE A 59 -8.95 -7.64 -9.98
CA ILE A 59 -9.71 -6.41 -10.17
C ILE A 59 -11.15 -6.86 -10.00
N GLY A 60 -11.62 -6.86 -8.76
CA GLY A 60 -12.99 -7.22 -8.39
C GLY A 60 -13.43 -8.64 -8.79
N GLY A 61 -12.50 -9.57 -8.99
CA GLY A 61 -12.82 -10.94 -9.42
C GLY A 61 -12.92 -11.14 -10.94
N ALA A 62 -12.71 -10.10 -11.76
CA ALA A 62 -12.67 -10.24 -13.22
C ALA A 62 -11.39 -10.95 -13.74
N GLY A 63 -10.38 -11.11 -12.89
CA GLY A 63 -9.03 -11.56 -13.27
C GLY A 63 -8.22 -10.43 -13.92
N CYS A 64 -6.99 -10.21 -13.45
CA CYS A 64 -5.96 -9.31 -14.01
C CYS A 64 -4.74 -9.32 -13.06
N SER A 65 -4.24 -8.13 -12.68
CA SER A 65 -3.18 -7.93 -11.69
C SER A 65 -3.57 -8.46 -10.31
N CYS A 66 -2.64 -9.10 -9.61
CA CYS A 66 -2.86 -9.54 -8.23
C CYS A 66 -3.16 -8.35 -7.31
N GLY A 67 -4.24 -8.43 -6.53
CA GLY A 67 -4.64 -7.36 -5.62
C GLY A 67 -3.58 -7.03 -4.56
N ALA A 68 -2.77 -8.01 -4.14
CA ALA A 68 -1.67 -7.77 -3.20
C ALA A 68 -0.55 -6.92 -3.83
N VAL A 69 -0.21 -7.19 -5.09
CA VAL A 69 0.77 -6.40 -5.85
C VAL A 69 0.26 -4.98 -6.07
N VAL A 70 -1.02 -4.82 -6.43
CA VAL A 70 -1.66 -3.50 -6.56
C VAL A 70 -1.61 -2.73 -5.23
N GLY A 71 -1.89 -3.40 -4.11
CA GLY A 71 -1.79 -2.79 -2.77
C GLY A 71 -0.37 -2.32 -2.45
N GLY A 72 0.65 -3.09 -2.81
CA GLY A 72 2.06 -2.69 -2.66
C GLY A 72 2.43 -1.49 -3.55
N VAL A 73 1.95 -1.44 -4.80
CA VAL A 73 2.12 -0.29 -5.70
C VAL A 73 1.44 0.97 -5.13
N MET A 74 0.23 0.84 -4.59
CA MET A 74 -0.46 1.95 -3.91
C MET A 74 0.35 2.46 -2.72
N ALA A 75 0.86 1.54 -1.89
CA ALA A 75 1.72 1.87 -0.75
C ALA A 75 3.01 2.62 -1.17
N LEU A 76 3.67 2.19 -2.24
CA LEU A 76 4.83 2.91 -2.79
C LEU A 76 4.44 4.32 -3.26
N GLY A 77 3.28 4.47 -3.91
CA GLY A 77 2.73 5.78 -4.28
C GLY A 77 2.43 6.68 -3.08
N MET A 78 2.02 6.12 -1.94
CA MET A 78 1.81 6.89 -0.70
C MET A 78 3.10 7.43 -0.08
N VAL A 79 4.26 6.84 -0.40
CA VAL A 79 5.55 7.26 0.19
C VAL A 79 6.41 8.04 -0.80
N PHE A 80 6.39 7.64 -2.08
CA PHE A 80 7.28 8.17 -3.12
C PHE A 80 6.54 8.78 -4.30
N GLY A 81 5.20 8.83 -4.25
CA GLY A 81 4.40 9.47 -5.28
C GLY A 81 4.62 10.98 -5.35
N ARG A 82 4.24 11.56 -6.48
CA ARG A 82 4.29 13.01 -6.71
C ARG A 82 3.02 13.70 -6.22
N ASP A 83 3.16 14.92 -5.72
CA ASP A 83 2.03 15.80 -5.37
C ASP A 83 1.60 16.71 -6.52
N LEU A 84 2.55 17.12 -7.36
CA LEU A 84 2.31 18.07 -8.45
C LEU A 84 2.39 17.40 -9.82
N PRO A 85 1.52 17.79 -10.77
CA PRO A 85 1.66 17.38 -12.17
C PRO A 85 3.04 17.74 -12.73
N GLY A 86 3.68 16.79 -13.42
CA GLY A 86 4.98 17.00 -14.07
C GLY A 86 6.21 16.91 -13.16
N ASP A 87 6.05 16.67 -11.86
CA ASP A 87 7.18 16.48 -10.95
C ASP A 87 7.96 15.18 -11.30
N PRO A 88 9.28 15.25 -11.57
CA PRO A 88 10.12 14.10 -11.90
C PRO A 88 10.38 13.16 -10.71
N SER A 89 9.99 13.52 -9.48
CA SER A 89 10.06 12.64 -8.31
C SER A 89 9.36 11.28 -8.52
N ILE A 90 8.41 11.22 -9.46
CA ILE A 90 7.74 10.00 -9.91
C ILE A 90 8.69 8.89 -10.39
N ASP A 91 9.87 9.23 -10.94
CA ASP A 91 10.82 8.25 -11.47
C ASP A 91 11.28 7.25 -10.41
N ARG A 92 11.46 7.72 -9.17
CA ARG A 92 11.80 6.85 -8.04
C ARG A 92 10.65 5.89 -7.71
N CYS A 93 9.42 6.39 -7.67
CA CYS A 93 8.25 5.54 -7.43
C CYS A 93 8.11 4.48 -8.52
N LEU A 94 8.29 4.85 -9.80
CA LEU A 94 8.20 3.93 -10.93
C LEU A 94 9.29 2.85 -10.88
N SER A 95 10.54 3.21 -10.54
CA SER A 95 11.63 2.26 -10.35
C SER A 95 11.28 1.21 -9.29
N LEU A 96 10.84 1.65 -8.12
CA LEU A 96 10.47 0.76 -7.01
C LEU A 96 9.27 -0.12 -7.34
N CYS A 97 8.26 0.42 -8.04
CA CYS A 97 7.11 -0.36 -8.49
C CYS A 97 7.53 -1.43 -9.52
N ARG A 98 8.50 -1.13 -10.38
CA ARG A 98 9.07 -2.11 -11.32
C ARG A 98 9.80 -3.22 -10.58
N GLU A 99 10.62 -2.88 -9.58
CA GLU A 99 11.30 -3.86 -8.73
C GLU A 99 10.31 -4.72 -7.93
N LEU A 100 9.21 -4.15 -7.42
CA LEU A 100 8.20 -4.91 -6.69
C LEU A 100 7.48 -5.95 -7.58
N HIS A 101 7.35 -5.67 -8.87
CA HIS A 101 6.68 -6.57 -9.81
C HIS A 101 7.56 -7.75 -10.26
N HIS A 102 8.90 -7.62 -10.21
CA HIS A 102 9.86 -8.54 -10.82
C HIS A 102 10.72 -9.28 -9.79
#